data_AF-A0A399YYZ2-F1
#
_entry.id   AF-A0A399YYZ2-F1
#
_cell.length_a   1.000
_cell.length_b   1.000
_cell.length_c   1.000
_cell.angle_alpha   90.00
_cell.angle_beta   90.00
_cell.angle_gamma   90.00
#
_symmetry.space_group_name_H-M   'P 1'
#
loop_
_entity.id
_entity.type
_entity.pdbx_description
1 polymer ?
#
loop_
_entity_poly.entity_id
_entity_poly.type
_entity_poly.pdbx_seq_one_letter_code
_entity_poly.pdbx_strand_id
1 'polypeptide(L)'
;MNGDRCILVLGGAGLVGSQIVREIAREMEPARIVVASLYRGEVRDFLHDVRREFAGIEFIGAWGDVFVRDEFMGENRRRLMQIRARRDTLYQDLFGGLDEAYQRSGLAQLIRQYKPDVIVDCINTATAISYQDIESLSKQTHDLLDQLNQIVDHQDLGALAALGRDLEQNVSSLLISQSLPQLIRHVQIIHRAMSESGTRLYLKVGTTGTGGMGLNIPYTHSEDRPSFKLMSKSAVAFAQTGLMFLMARTPNGPLVKELKPGAMIGYRKVAYKTVKLRGRPLFRYQSQEQPIGDRLLLRGDENAYERLDKLQMAGVDTGENGFFARGEFETITHTDQMEFITPEEIAQQAVLEIKGSNTGYDIIAGIDSSILNPSYRAGVLRQTALDKLARIEEETGSHSVALGQLGPPELSKLLFEAHLLKLNYGTLERVLETPPAEISRTLYDFILREENLRTTITSIGLPILAPGGDCLLRGPRLNIPESIYREVETDPIRIDAWATKGWVDLRPTNFRAWHSRFERMLRTKHMLHTRGTSSVTMKTYLPETIEIGAVVAWVFNNEDGGYRIK
;
A
#
# COMPACT_ATOMS: atom_id res chain seq x y z
N MET A 1 2.25 -13.08 -29.30
CA MET A 1 2.23 -12.75 -27.86
C MET A 1 3.00 -13.84 -27.16
N ASN A 2 4.07 -13.52 -26.42
CA ASN A 2 4.71 -14.54 -25.58
C ASN A 2 3.68 -14.94 -24.52
N GLY A 3 3.31 -16.22 -24.45
CA GLY A 3 2.43 -16.73 -23.39
C GLY A 3 3.08 -16.53 -22.02
N ASP A 4 2.28 -16.42 -20.96
CA ASP A 4 2.78 -16.32 -19.58
C ASP A 4 3.64 -17.54 -19.25
N ARG A 5 4.95 -17.34 -19.06
CA ARG A 5 5.90 -18.44 -18.89
C ARG A 5 6.12 -18.78 -17.43
N CYS A 6 6.14 -17.78 -16.56
CA CYS A 6 6.39 -17.94 -15.13
C CYS A 6 5.26 -17.33 -14.31
N ILE A 7 4.60 -18.16 -13.50
CA ILE A 7 3.51 -17.72 -12.62
C ILE A 7 3.89 -17.95 -11.16
N LEU A 8 3.78 -16.91 -10.33
CA LEU A 8 4.00 -17.00 -8.88
C LEU A 8 2.64 -17.03 -8.17
N VAL A 9 2.41 -18.04 -7.35
CA VAL A 9 1.21 -18.15 -6.51
C VAL A 9 1.60 -18.03 -5.03
N LEU A 10 1.31 -16.87 -4.44
CA LEU A 10 1.47 -16.61 -3.01
C LEU A 10 0.30 -17.27 -2.25
N GLY A 11 0.58 -18.02 -1.20
CA GLY A 11 -0.41 -18.89 -0.56
C GLY A 11 -0.78 -20.12 -1.41
N GLY A 12 0.08 -20.52 -2.37
CA GLY A 12 -0.22 -21.55 -3.37
C GLY A 12 -0.39 -22.98 -2.83
N ALA A 13 0.09 -23.31 -1.62
CA ALA A 13 -0.19 -24.59 -0.96
C ALA A 13 -1.47 -24.55 -0.10
N GLY A 14 -2.11 -23.38 0.01
CA GLY A 14 -3.37 -23.19 0.72
C GLY A 14 -4.56 -23.79 -0.02
N LEU A 15 -5.73 -23.78 0.61
CA LEU A 15 -6.96 -24.38 0.07
C LEU A 15 -7.30 -23.83 -1.33
N VAL A 16 -7.41 -22.51 -1.47
CA VAL A 16 -7.70 -21.85 -2.75
C VAL A 16 -6.48 -21.86 -3.68
N GLY A 17 -5.31 -21.49 -3.16
CA GLY A 17 -4.09 -21.38 -3.95
C GLY A 17 -3.72 -22.69 -4.64
N SER A 18 -3.94 -23.83 -3.99
CA SER A 18 -3.64 -25.15 -4.57
C SER A 18 -4.54 -25.48 -5.76
N GLN A 19 -5.82 -25.10 -5.72
CA GLN A 19 -6.72 -25.28 -6.86
C GLN A 19 -6.42 -24.31 -7.98
N ILE A 20 -6.06 -23.06 -7.67
CA ILE A 20 -5.58 -22.11 -8.67
C ILE A 20 -4.33 -22.64 -9.38
N VAL A 21 -3.36 -23.18 -8.64
CA VAL A 21 -2.16 -23.79 -9.24
C VAL A 21 -2.54 -24.93 -10.19
N ARG A 22 -3.44 -25.82 -9.79
CA ARG A 22 -3.91 -26.92 -10.65
C ARG A 22 -4.65 -26.43 -11.88
N GLU A 23 -5.52 -25.44 -11.73
CA GLU A 23 -6.30 -24.91 -12.83
C GLU A 23 -5.41 -24.17 -13.83
N ILE A 24 -4.47 -23.35 -13.36
CA ILE A 24 -3.44 -22.74 -14.20
C ILE A 24 -2.63 -23.81 -14.96
N ALA A 25 -2.23 -24.88 -14.27
CA ALA A 25 -1.48 -25.96 -14.88
C ALA A 25 -2.26 -26.67 -16.01
N ARG A 26 -3.57 -26.88 -15.82
CA ARG A 26 -4.47 -27.51 -16.83
C ARG A 26 -4.76 -26.61 -18.02
N GLU A 27 -5.01 -25.34 -17.75
CA GLU A 27 -5.64 -24.42 -18.71
C GLU A 27 -4.67 -23.51 -19.45
N MET A 28 -3.47 -23.30 -18.90
CA MET A 28 -2.48 -22.38 -19.44
C MET A 28 -1.15 -23.04 -19.77
N GLU A 29 -0.84 -24.19 -19.17
CA GLU A 29 0.43 -24.94 -19.37
C GLU A 29 1.70 -24.05 -19.36
N PRO A 30 1.90 -23.20 -18.33
CA PRO A 30 3.06 -22.32 -18.27
C PRO A 30 4.36 -23.14 -18.16
N ALA A 31 5.49 -22.56 -18.59
CA ALA A 31 6.79 -23.22 -18.44
C ALA A 31 7.15 -23.48 -16.96
N ARG A 32 6.74 -22.59 -16.06
CA ARG A 32 7.08 -22.63 -14.64
C ARG A 32 5.98 -22.08 -13.74
N ILE A 33 5.75 -22.76 -12.61
CA ILE A 33 4.91 -22.26 -11.51
C ILE A 33 5.72 -22.23 -10.21
N VAL A 34 5.80 -21.06 -9.58
CA VAL A 34 6.41 -20.88 -8.26
C VAL A 34 5.30 -20.89 -7.22
N VAL A 35 5.33 -21.88 -6.32
CA VAL A 35 4.40 -22.01 -5.20
C VAL A 35 5.06 -21.49 -3.93
N ALA A 36 4.56 -20.38 -3.41
CA ALA A 36 5.05 -19.77 -2.17
C ALA A 36 4.01 -19.90 -1.07
N SER A 37 4.36 -20.39 0.13
CA SER A 37 3.45 -20.44 1.29
C SER A 37 4.23 -20.40 2.61
N LEU A 38 3.56 -20.11 3.72
CA LEU A 38 4.23 -19.88 5.01
C LEU A 38 5.08 -21.08 5.47
N TYR A 39 4.55 -22.30 5.33
CA TYR A 39 5.17 -23.50 5.89
C TYR A 39 5.87 -24.35 4.82
N ARG A 40 7.16 -24.62 5.03
CA ARG A 40 7.99 -25.45 4.15
C ARG A 40 7.41 -26.85 3.91
N GLY A 41 6.83 -27.47 4.93
CA GLY A 41 6.24 -28.81 4.84
C GLY A 41 5.09 -28.85 3.83
N GLU A 42 4.11 -27.95 3.99
CA GLU A 42 2.93 -27.85 3.11
C GLU A 42 3.33 -27.62 1.64
N VAL A 43 4.33 -26.76 1.39
CA VAL A 43 4.85 -26.52 0.04
C VAL A 43 5.48 -27.79 -0.53
N ARG A 44 6.32 -28.50 0.23
CA ARG A 44 7.00 -29.70 -0.27
C ARG A 44 6.01 -30.82 -0.59
N ASP A 45 5.01 -31.02 0.26
CA ASP A 45 4.00 -32.06 0.07
C ASP A 45 3.15 -31.74 -1.16
N PHE A 46 2.67 -30.50 -1.29
CA PHE A 46 1.89 -30.09 -2.45
C PHE A 46 2.69 -30.18 -3.76
N LEU A 47 3.96 -29.80 -3.75
CA LEU A 47 4.84 -29.92 -4.92
C LEU A 47 5.07 -31.37 -5.35
N HIS A 48 5.07 -32.32 -4.41
CA HIS A 48 5.16 -33.73 -4.75
C HIS A 48 3.94 -34.18 -5.57
N ASP A 49 2.75 -33.74 -5.19
CA ASP A 49 1.50 -34.11 -5.85
C ASP A 49 1.40 -33.48 -7.25
N VAL A 50 1.57 -32.17 -7.38
CA VAL A 50 1.38 -31.48 -8.67
C VAL A 50 2.43 -31.86 -9.72
N ARG A 51 3.65 -32.23 -9.32
CA ARG A 51 4.66 -32.74 -10.26
C ARG A 51 4.31 -34.10 -10.84
N ARG A 52 3.51 -34.90 -10.13
CA ARG A 52 2.97 -36.18 -10.63
C ARG A 52 1.75 -35.95 -11.51
N GLU A 53 0.93 -34.96 -11.18
CA GLU A 53 -0.24 -34.58 -11.97
C GLU A 53 0.15 -33.91 -13.31
N PHE A 54 1.22 -33.10 -13.32
CA PHE A 54 1.61 -32.27 -14.47
C PHE A 54 3.12 -32.37 -14.77
N ALA A 55 3.51 -33.28 -15.66
CA ALA A 55 4.92 -33.53 -15.98
C ALA A 55 5.58 -32.46 -16.89
N GLY A 56 4.78 -31.65 -17.59
CA GLY A 56 5.27 -30.64 -18.55
C GLY A 56 5.67 -29.29 -17.95
N ILE A 57 5.47 -29.09 -16.64
CA ILE A 57 5.61 -27.79 -15.97
C ILE A 57 6.71 -27.87 -14.90
N GLU A 58 7.60 -26.89 -14.87
CA GLU A 58 8.58 -26.75 -13.80
C GLU A 58 7.92 -26.15 -12.53
N PHE A 59 7.75 -26.94 -11.48
CA PHE A 59 7.26 -26.42 -10.20
C PHE A 59 8.40 -26.10 -9.23
N ILE A 60 8.41 -24.88 -8.68
CA ILE A 60 9.40 -24.39 -7.71
C ILE A 60 8.71 -24.04 -6.40
N GLY A 61 9.35 -24.32 -5.27
CA GLY A 61 8.83 -24.02 -3.93
C GLY A 61 9.57 -22.87 -3.25
N ALA A 62 8.82 -21.95 -2.66
CA ALA A 62 9.33 -20.92 -1.77
C ALA A 62 8.52 -20.91 -0.46
N TRP A 63 9.11 -20.47 0.66
CA TRP A 63 8.40 -20.45 1.93
C TRP A 63 8.86 -19.35 2.89
N GLY A 64 8.01 -19.06 3.87
CA GLY A 64 8.26 -18.08 4.93
C GLY A 64 7.29 -16.90 4.93
N ASP A 65 7.43 -16.02 5.93
CA ASP A 65 6.61 -14.81 6.08
C ASP A 65 7.06 -13.72 5.10
N VAL A 66 6.26 -13.47 4.07
CA VAL A 66 6.55 -12.47 3.02
C VAL A 66 6.35 -11.02 3.48
N PHE A 67 5.81 -10.79 4.68
CA PHE A 67 5.58 -9.45 5.24
C PHE A 67 6.80 -8.89 5.98
N VAL A 68 7.89 -9.66 6.07
CA VAL A 68 9.13 -9.25 6.73
C VAL A 68 10.32 -9.29 5.76
N ARG A 69 11.46 -8.80 6.23
CA ARG A 69 12.73 -8.94 5.51
C ARG A 69 13.15 -10.40 5.34
N ASP A 70 13.94 -10.68 4.31
CA ASP A 70 14.39 -12.03 3.93
C ASP A 70 14.96 -12.82 5.11
N GLU A 71 15.84 -12.19 5.89
CA GLU A 71 16.46 -12.78 7.09
C GLU A 71 15.45 -13.29 8.13
N PHE A 72 14.25 -12.70 8.18
CA PHE A 72 13.23 -13.01 9.19
C PHE A 72 12.13 -13.93 8.66
N MET A 73 12.14 -14.29 7.37
CA MET A 73 11.04 -15.08 6.76
C MET A 73 10.80 -16.42 7.46
N GLY A 74 11.83 -17.03 8.04
CA GLY A 74 11.73 -18.29 8.80
C GLY A 74 11.47 -18.12 10.30
N GLU A 75 11.47 -16.89 10.82
CA GLU A 75 11.32 -16.63 12.25
C GLU A 75 9.84 -16.44 12.64
N ASN A 76 9.48 -16.89 13.85
CA ASN A 76 8.14 -16.64 14.36
C ASN A 76 7.98 -15.18 14.81
N ARG A 77 6.93 -14.49 14.33
CA ARG A 77 6.66 -13.08 14.67
C ARG A 77 6.67 -12.79 16.18
N ARG A 78 6.12 -13.68 17.01
CA ARG A 78 6.12 -13.50 18.48
C ARG A 78 7.53 -13.43 19.05
N ARG A 79 8.46 -14.22 18.50
CA ARG A 79 9.88 -14.20 18.89
C ARG A 79 10.56 -12.90 18.46
N LEU A 80 10.27 -12.41 17.25
CA LEU A 80 10.78 -11.13 16.77
C LEU A 80 10.34 -9.98 17.68
N MET A 81 9.08 -9.97 18.10
CA MET A 81 8.53 -8.92 18.98
C MET A 81 9.11 -8.96 20.40
N GLN A 82 9.62 -10.09 20.87
CA GLN A 82 10.24 -10.19 22.21
C GLN A 82 11.65 -9.60 22.27
N ILE A 83 12.37 -9.56 21.15
CA ILE A 83 13.78 -9.15 21.10
C ILE A 83 13.87 -7.68 20.68
N ARG A 84 14.39 -6.81 21.55
CA ARG A 84 14.48 -5.35 21.29
C ARG A 84 15.13 -5.01 19.96
N ALA A 85 16.32 -5.53 19.67
CA ALA A 85 17.03 -5.28 18.42
C ALA A 85 16.21 -5.70 17.17
N ARG A 86 15.40 -6.76 17.29
CA ARG A 86 14.50 -7.20 16.20
C ARG A 86 13.29 -6.27 16.06
N ARG A 87 12.71 -5.80 17.17
CA ARG A 87 11.66 -4.75 17.14
C ARG A 87 12.17 -3.48 16.46
N ASP A 88 13.34 -2.98 16.84
CA ASP A 88 13.93 -1.78 16.24
C ASP A 88 14.13 -1.97 14.72
N THR A 89 14.56 -3.16 14.32
CA THR A 89 14.72 -3.51 12.90
C THR A 89 13.37 -3.50 12.16
N LEU A 90 12.33 -4.09 12.73
CA LEU A 90 10.97 -4.08 12.16
C LEU A 90 10.40 -2.66 12.10
N TYR A 91 10.67 -1.83 13.10
CA TYR A 91 10.30 -0.43 13.12
C TYR A 91 10.95 0.32 11.95
N GLN A 92 12.25 0.13 11.71
CA GLN A 92 12.96 0.75 10.59
C GLN A 92 12.45 0.25 9.23
N ASP A 93 12.09 -1.02 9.09
CA ASP A 93 11.50 -1.52 7.85
C ASP A 93 10.09 -0.95 7.61
N LEU A 94 9.35 -0.66 8.68
CA LEU A 94 7.99 -0.13 8.60
C LEU A 94 7.96 1.40 8.39
N PHE A 95 8.72 2.16 9.18
CA PHE A 95 8.68 3.63 9.24
C PHE A 95 9.94 4.32 8.72
N GLY A 96 11.03 3.59 8.52
CA GLY A 96 12.25 4.12 7.90
C GLY A 96 12.15 4.31 6.39
N GLY A 97 13.30 4.48 5.74
CA GLY A 97 13.39 4.71 4.30
C GLY A 97 12.86 3.53 3.47
N LEU A 98 12.10 3.85 2.40
CA LEU A 98 11.48 2.84 1.55
C LEU A 98 12.52 2.04 0.76
N ASP A 99 13.58 2.69 0.28
CA ASP A 99 14.62 2.04 -0.52
C ASP A 99 15.33 0.95 0.28
N GLU A 100 15.71 1.25 1.52
CA GLU A 100 16.38 0.31 2.40
C GLU A 100 15.47 -0.87 2.78
N ALA A 101 14.19 -0.58 3.08
CA ALA A 101 13.20 -1.61 3.37
C ALA A 101 12.95 -2.52 2.14
N TYR A 102 12.89 -1.94 0.95
CA TYR A 102 12.69 -2.66 -0.31
C TYR A 102 13.84 -3.64 -0.60
N GLN A 103 15.10 -3.21 -0.46
CA GLN A 103 16.25 -4.08 -0.74
C GLN A 103 16.30 -5.31 0.19
N ARG A 104 15.81 -5.17 1.42
CA ARG A 104 15.82 -6.25 2.42
C ARG A 104 14.54 -7.09 2.42
N SER A 105 13.49 -6.68 1.72
CA SER A 105 12.19 -7.36 1.72
C SER A 105 12.29 -8.76 1.12
N GLY A 106 11.81 -9.77 1.85
CA GLY A 106 11.76 -11.15 1.36
C GLY A 106 10.86 -11.29 0.13
N LEU A 107 9.72 -10.60 0.10
CA LEU A 107 8.82 -10.58 -1.05
C LEU A 107 9.48 -9.96 -2.30
N ALA A 108 10.15 -8.82 -2.14
CA ALA A 108 10.84 -8.18 -3.27
C ALA A 108 11.94 -9.08 -3.83
N GLN A 109 12.71 -9.75 -2.96
CA GLN A 109 13.74 -10.69 -3.38
C GLN A 109 13.15 -11.89 -4.11
N LEU A 110 12.03 -12.43 -3.63
CA LEU A 110 11.31 -13.53 -4.28
C LEU A 110 10.87 -13.16 -5.71
N ILE A 111 10.26 -11.98 -5.87
CA ILE A 111 9.79 -11.49 -7.18
C ILE A 111 10.98 -11.23 -8.11
N ARG A 112 12.05 -10.58 -7.62
CA ARG A 112 13.27 -10.32 -8.40
C ARG A 112 13.98 -11.60 -8.84
N GLN A 113 13.96 -12.63 -8.01
CA GLN A 113 14.58 -13.92 -8.31
C GLN A 113 13.88 -14.63 -9.47
N TYR A 114 12.55 -14.68 -9.44
CA TYR A 114 11.78 -15.49 -10.40
C TYR A 114 11.21 -14.71 -11.58
N LYS A 115 11.11 -13.38 -11.47
CA LYS A 115 10.55 -12.47 -12.48
C LYS A 115 9.23 -12.99 -13.08
N PRO A 116 8.19 -13.18 -12.24
CA PRO A 116 6.93 -13.75 -12.70
C PRO A 116 6.20 -12.81 -13.67
N ASP A 117 5.64 -13.39 -14.73
CA ASP A 117 4.73 -12.71 -15.66
C ASP A 117 3.39 -12.44 -14.98
N VAL A 118 2.93 -13.38 -14.13
CA VAL A 118 1.69 -13.26 -13.37
C VAL A 118 1.96 -13.60 -11.90
N ILE A 119 1.42 -12.77 -11.01
CA ILE A 119 1.37 -13.04 -9.58
C ILE A 119 -0.09 -13.25 -9.17
N VAL A 120 -0.39 -14.40 -8.58
CA VAL A 120 -1.68 -14.65 -7.92
C VAL A 120 -1.46 -14.66 -6.41
N ASP A 121 -2.06 -13.71 -5.72
CA ASP A 121 -1.95 -13.59 -4.27
C ASP A 121 -3.19 -14.18 -3.58
N CYS A 122 -3.03 -15.38 -3.02
CA CYS A 122 -4.04 -16.07 -2.22
C CYS A 122 -3.80 -15.94 -0.71
N ILE A 123 -2.85 -15.12 -0.28
CA ILE A 123 -2.63 -14.88 1.15
C ILE A 123 -3.79 -14.04 1.69
N ASN A 124 -4.38 -14.41 2.82
CA ASN A 124 -5.33 -13.54 3.51
C ASN A 124 -4.58 -12.40 4.22
N THR A 125 -4.10 -11.41 3.46
CA THR A 125 -3.30 -10.27 3.94
C THR A 125 -4.02 -9.53 5.07
N ALA A 126 -5.34 -9.40 4.97
CA ALA A 126 -6.15 -8.79 6.01
C ALA A 126 -6.04 -9.56 7.33
N THR A 127 -6.20 -10.89 7.34
CA THR A 127 -5.99 -11.70 8.55
C THR A 127 -4.54 -11.57 9.05
N ALA A 128 -3.55 -11.70 8.15
CA ALA A 128 -2.14 -11.69 8.51
C ALA A 128 -1.72 -10.39 9.21
N ILE A 129 -2.28 -9.26 8.80
CA ILE A 129 -1.97 -7.95 9.35
C ILE A 129 -2.88 -7.58 10.54
N SER A 130 -4.19 -7.82 10.47
CA SER A 130 -5.16 -7.32 11.47
C SER A 130 -5.20 -8.10 12.78
N TYR A 131 -4.69 -9.34 12.83
CA TYR A 131 -4.75 -10.19 14.02
C TYR A 131 -3.64 -9.90 15.05
N GLN A 132 -3.00 -8.74 14.99
CA GLN A 132 -1.87 -8.34 15.85
C GLN A 132 -2.30 -7.73 17.21
N ASP A 133 -3.55 -7.93 17.62
CA ASP A 133 -4.07 -7.60 18.97
C ASP A 133 -3.84 -6.14 19.42
N ILE A 134 -4.01 -5.20 18.49
CA ILE A 134 -3.82 -3.76 18.70
C ILE A 134 -4.68 -3.23 19.87
N GLU A 135 -5.89 -3.76 20.04
CA GLU A 135 -6.80 -3.32 21.10
C GLU A 135 -6.22 -3.63 22.49
N SER A 136 -5.74 -4.86 22.70
CA SER A 136 -5.12 -5.24 23.98
C SER A 136 -3.83 -4.45 24.23
N LEU A 137 -2.99 -4.28 23.20
CA LEU A 137 -1.76 -3.48 23.29
C LEU A 137 -2.07 -2.02 23.66
N SER A 138 -3.13 -1.44 23.08
CA SER A 138 -3.55 -0.06 23.35
C SER A 138 -4.03 0.11 24.80
N LYS A 139 -4.89 -0.80 25.28
CA LYS A 139 -5.36 -0.80 26.69
C LYS A 139 -4.19 -0.94 27.66
N GLN A 140 -3.32 -1.93 27.43
CA GLN A 140 -2.12 -2.13 28.23
C GLN A 140 -1.19 -0.91 28.20
N THR A 141 -1.07 -0.22 27.06
CA THR A 141 -0.24 0.99 26.96
C THR A 141 -0.84 2.12 27.80
N HIS A 142 -2.17 2.28 27.78
CA HIS A 142 -2.85 3.25 28.61
C HIS A 142 -2.68 2.94 30.11
N ASP A 143 -2.87 1.68 30.52
CA ASP A 143 -2.66 1.25 31.91
C ASP A 143 -1.23 1.52 32.39
N LEU A 144 -0.22 1.30 31.53
CA LEU A 144 1.18 1.60 31.84
C LEU A 144 1.47 3.10 31.94
N LEU A 145 0.80 3.94 31.14
CA LEU A 145 0.90 5.40 31.24
C LEU A 145 0.27 5.93 32.53
N ASP A 146 -0.86 5.37 32.95
CA ASP A 146 -1.49 5.72 34.23
C ASP A 146 -0.62 5.32 35.42
N GLN A 147 -0.01 4.12 35.37
CA GLN A 147 0.98 3.68 36.36
C GLN A 147 2.21 4.59 36.38
N LEU A 148 2.67 5.06 35.22
CA LEU A 148 3.81 5.99 35.13
C LEU A 148 3.51 7.29 35.87
N ASN A 149 2.33 7.87 35.65
CA ASN A 149 1.91 9.10 36.35
C ASN A 149 1.92 8.90 37.88
N GLN A 150 1.36 7.79 38.37
CA GLN A 150 1.33 7.47 39.80
C GLN A 150 2.74 7.30 40.40
N ILE A 151 3.66 6.62 39.70
CA ILE A 151 5.04 6.40 40.19
C ILE A 151 5.84 7.70 40.22
N VAL A 152 5.69 8.55 39.20
CA VAL A 152 6.35 9.86 39.14
C VAL A 152 5.89 10.75 40.29
N ASP A 153 4.59 10.71 40.62
CA ASP A 153 4.03 11.44 41.77
C ASP A 153 4.55 10.92 43.13
N HIS A 154 4.91 9.64 43.23
CA HIS A 154 5.39 8.98 44.45
C HIS A 154 6.93 8.84 44.56
N GLN A 155 7.71 9.31 43.58
CA GLN A 155 9.19 9.30 43.55
C GLN A 155 9.86 7.93 43.78
N ASP A 156 9.25 6.82 43.32
CA ASP A 156 9.85 5.48 43.42
C ASP A 156 10.75 5.16 42.20
N LEU A 157 12.06 5.35 42.36
CA LEU A 157 13.08 5.12 41.34
C LEU A 157 13.26 3.64 40.94
N GLY A 158 12.94 2.68 41.82
CA GLY A 158 13.09 1.25 41.55
C GLY A 158 11.97 0.70 40.69
N ALA A 159 10.73 1.09 41.02
CA ALA A 159 9.54 0.77 40.23
C ALA A 159 9.59 1.42 38.83
N LEU A 160 10.18 2.61 38.72
CA LEU A 160 10.34 3.34 37.45
C LEU A 160 11.17 2.58 36.41
N ALA A 161 12.25 1.90 36.83
CA ALA A 161 13.13 1.17 35.91
C ALA A 161 12.50 -0.11 35.35
N ALA A 162 11.67 -0.80 36.13
CA ALA A 162 10.90 -1.95 35.67
C ALA A 162 9.76 -1.51 34.74
N LEU A 163 8.98 -0.52 35.16
CA LEU A 163 7.90 0.06 34.36
C LEU A 163 8.41 0.61 33.02
N GLY A 164 9.56 1.26 33.01
CA GLY A 164 10.16 1.80 31.79
C GLY A 164 10.47 0.73 30.74
N ARG A 165 10.84 -0.49 31.15
CA ARG A 165 11.06 -1.61 30.20
C ARG A 165 9.75 -2.13 29.62
N ASP A 166 8.73 -2.31 30.46
CA ASP A 166 7.43 -2.79 30.03
C ASP A 166 6.73 -1.78 29.13
N LEU A 167 6.85 -0.48 29.44
CA LEU A 167 6.37 0.62 28.62
C LEU A 167 7.08 0.67 27.26
N GLU A 168 8.42 0.61 27.22
CA GLU A 168 9.17 0.56 25.95
C GLU A 168 8.71 -0.61 25.10
N GLN A 169 8.69 -1.82 25.67
CA GLN A 169 8.32 -3.01 24.92
C GLN A 169 6.90 -2.91 24.37
N ASN A 170 5.94 -2.43 25.17
CA ASN A 170 4.55 -2.34 24.76
C ASN A 170 4.34 -1.25 23.70
N VAL A 171 4.91 -0.05 23.90
CA VAL A 171 4.85 1.05 22.92
C VAL A 171 5.50 0.66 21.61
N SER A 172 6.71 0.09 21.64
CA SER A 172 7.38 -0.41 20.43
C SER A 172 6.54 -1.46 19.70
N SER A 173 5.92 -2.37 20.45
CA SER A 173 5.04 -3.40 19.88
C SER A 173 3.77 -2.82 19.28
N LEU A 174 3.18 -1.80 19.91
CA LEU A 174 2.00 -1.10 19.42
C LEU A 174 2.29 -0.35 18.11
N LEU A 175 3.43 0.36 18.03
CA LEU A 175 3.86 1.08 16.83
C LEU A 175 4.03 0.14 15.63
N ILE A 176 4.68 -1.01 15.83
CA ILE A 176 4.94 -1.99 14.76
C ILE A 176 3.68 -2.76 14.36
N SER A 177 2.74 -2.94 15.29
CA SER A 177 1.51 -3.72 15.05
C SER A 177 0.41 -2.97 14.30
N GLN A 178 0.61 -1.70 13.92
CA GLN A 178 -0.42 -0.91 13.22
C GLN A 178 -0.71 -1.46 11.81
N SER A 179 -1.99 -1.74 11.52
CA SER A 179 -2.37 -2.44 10.29
C SER A 179 -2.15 -1.62 9.02
N LEU A 180 -2.54 -0.35 9.01
CA LEU A 180 -2.48 0.50 7.81
C LEU A 180 -1.04 0.80 7.36
N PRO A 181 -0.10 1.20 8.25
CA PRO A 181 1.30 1.37 7.85
C PRO A 181 1.89 0.10 7.23
N GLN A 182 1.61 -1.07 7.81
CA GLN A 182 2.11 -2.35 7.29
C GLN A 182 1.55 -2.65 5.91
N LEU A 183 0.25 -2.40 5.71
CA LEU A 183 -0.41 -2.60 4.43
C LEU A 183 0.12 -1.65 3.35
N ILE A 184 0.25 -0.35 3.65
CA ILE A 184 0.80 0.66 2.73
C ILE A 184 2.22 0.26 2.32
N ARG A 185 3.07 -0.09 3.29
CA ARG A 185 4.46 -0.52 3.03
C ARG A 185 4.50 -1.76 2.14
N HIS A 186 3.67 -2.75 2.43
CA HIS A 186 3.57 -3.98 1.64
C HIS A 186 3.16 -3.69 0.19
N VAL A 187 2.17 -2.83 -0.03
CA VAL A 187 1.71 -2.42 -1.37
C VAL A 187 2.79 -1.66 -2.14
N GLN A 188 3.51 -0.75 -1.49
CA GLN A 188 4.63 -0.02 -2.11
C GLN A 188 5.74 -0.97 -2.57
N ILE A 189 6.09 -1.95 -1.74
CA ILE A 189 7.14 -2.93 -2.03
C ILE A 189 6.73 -3.83 -3.20
N ILE A 190 5.53 -4.42 -3.16
CA ILE A 190 5.10 -5.35 -4.21
C ILE A 190 4.91 -4.64 -5.55
N HIS A 191 4.36 -3.42 -5.57
CA HIS A 191 4.23 -2.60 -6.78
C HIS A 191 5.61 -2.37 -7.43
N ARG A 192 6.58 -1.89 -6.65
CA ARG A 192 7.94 -1.65 -7.16
C ARG A 192 8.58 -2.92 -7.70
N ALA A 193 8.47 -4.03 -6.97
CA ALA A 193 9.02 -5.31 -7.40
C ALA A 193 8.43 -5.81 -8.72
N MET A 194 7.11 -5.65 -8.90
CA MET A 194 6.39 -6.02 -10.12
C MET A 194 6.77 -5.12 -11.30
N SER A 195 6.83 -3.80 -11.09
CA SER A 195 7.26 -2.85 -12.13
C SER A 195 8.70 -3.10 -12.58
N GLU A 196 9.64 -3.34 -11.65
CA GLU A 196 11.04 -3.65 -11.98
C GLU A 196 11.19 -5.01 -12.71
N SER A 197 10.30 -5.97 -12.41
CA SER A 197 10.34 -7.31 -13.01
C SER A 197 9.56 -7.43 -14.31
N GLY A 198 8.79 -6.41 -14.69
CA GLY A 198 7.91 -6.45 -15.87
C GLY A 198 6.72 -7.39 -15.71
N THR A 199 6.24 -7.61 -14.48
CA THR A 199 5.05 -8.44 -14.22
C THR A 199 3.85 -7.87 -14.97
N ARG A 200 3.16 -8.71 -15.73
CA ARG A 200 1.99 -8.34 -16.55
C ARG A 200 0.73 -8.17 -15.71
N LEU A 201 0.49 -9.09 -14.77
CA LEU A 201 -0.76 -9.16 -14.02
C LEU A 201 -0.51 -9.52 -12.55
N TYR A 202 -1.20 -8.80 -11.67
CA TYR A 202 -1.38 -9.10 -10.27
C TYR A 202 -2.85 -9.39 -9.98
N LEU A 203 -3.17 -10.62 -9.60
CA LEU A 203 -4.51 -11.05 -9.21
C LEU A 203 -4.55 -11.32 -7.71
N LYS A 204 -5.37 -10.57 -6.98
CA LYS A 204 -5.62 -10.82 -5.56
C LYS A 204 -6.85 -11.71 -5.39
N VAL A 205 -6.73 -12.78 -4.61
CA VAL A 205 -7.87 -13.43 -3.97
C VAL A 205 -8.01 -12.83 -2.57
N GLY A 206 -8.93 -11.87 -2.45
CA GLY A 206 -9.18 -11.11 -1.24
C GLY A 206 -10.18 -11.78 -0.31
N THR A 207 -10.62 -11.02 0.70
CA THR A 207 -11.70 -11.41 1.61
C THR A 207 -12.63 -10.22 1.85
N THR A 208 -13.89 -10.50 2.20
CA THR A 208 -14.83 -9.52 2.74
C THR A 208 -14.67 -9.34 4.26
N GLY A 209 -13.91 -10.22 4.91
CA GLY A 209 -13.71 -10.28 6.36
C GLY A 209 -14.83 -11.00 7.11
N THR A 210 -16.09 -10.82 6.70
CA THR A 210 -17.28 -11.43 7.30
C THR A 210 -17.88 -12.57 6.47
N GLY A 211 -17.25 -12.96 5.34
CA GLY A 211 -17.82 -13.97 4.45
C GLY A 211 -19.13 -13.52 3.81
N GLY A 212 -19.20 -12.25 3.38
CA GLY A 212 -20.38 -11.67 2.70
C GLY A 212 -21.52 -11.23 3.62
N MET A 213 -21.46 -11.58 4.90
CA MET A 213 -22.49 -11.23 5.88
C MET A 213 -22.38 -9.77 6.36
N GLY A 214 -23.50 -9.20 6.81
CA GLY A 214 -23.57 -7.84 7.36
C GLY A 214 -23.10 -7.71 8.82
N LEU A 215 -23.32 -6.54 9.42
CA LEU A 215 -22.96 -6.25 10.83
C LEU A 215 -23.72 -7.10 11.86
N ASN A 216 -24.80 -7.75 11.44
CA ASN A 216 -25.60 -8.67 12.22
C ASN A 216 -25.11 -10.13 12.14
N ILE A 217 -23.88 -10.36 11.64
CA ILE A 217 -23.31 -11.71 11.48
C ILE A 217 -23.27 -12.46 12.84
N PRO A 218 -23.82 -13.70 12.92
CA PRO A 218 -23.80 -14.51 14.15
C PRO A 218 -22.49 -15.29 14.36
N TYR A 219 -21.60 -15.34 13.37
CA TYR A 219 -20.37 -16.14 13.36
C TYR A 219 -19.14 -15.34 13.79
N THR A 220 -18.94 -15.17 15.09
CA THR A 220 -18.03 -14.16 15.69
C THR A 220 -16.83 -14.73 16.46
N HIS A 221 -16.35 -15.95 16.14
CA HIS A 221 -15.29 -16.64 16.91
C HIS A 221 -15.56 -16.69 18.44
N SER A 222 -16.81 -16.99 18.82
CA SER A 222 -17.27 -17.13 20.21
C SER A 222 -17.45 -15.82 20.99
N GLU A 223 -17.83 -14.74 20.31
CA GLU A 223 -18.10 -13.43 20.93
C GLU A 223 -19.58 -13.01 20.74
N ASP A 224 -20.14 -12.19 21.64
CA ASP A 224 -21.56 -11.80 21.62
C ASP A 224 -21.91 -10.86 20.43
N ARG A 225 -20.95 -10.05 19.98
CA ARG A 225 -21.07 -9.13 18.84
C ARG A 225 -19.81 -9.21 18.00
N PRO A 226 -19.82 -8.73 16.73
CA PRO A 226 -18.62 -8.70 15.91
C PRO A 226 -17.45 -8.03 16.66
N SER A 227 -16.36 -8.77 16.84
CA SER A 227 -15.16 -8.25 17.51
C SER A 227 -14.66 -7.00 16.83
N PHE A 228 -13.95 -6.16 17.59
CA PHE A 228 -13.02 -5.21 17.01
C PHE A 228 -12.05 -5.89 16.01
N LYS A 229 -11.56 -7.08 16.35
CA LYS A 229 -10.73 -7.94 15.48
C LYS A 229 -11.40 -8.30 14.15
N LEU A 230 -12.64 -8.79 14.17
CA LEU A 230 -13.38 -9.13 12.95
C LEU A 230 -13.63 -7.89 12.09
N MET A 231 -14.05 -6.78 12.72
CA MET A 231 -14.24 -5.49 12.03
C MET A 231 -12.95 -4.94 11.44
N SER A 232 -11.82 -5.08 12.15
CA SER A 232 -10.50 -4.70 11.68
C SER A 232 -10.09 -5.50 10.45
N LYS A 233 -10.39 -6.81 10.40
CA LYS A 233 -10.17 -7.64 9.20
C LYS A 233 -10.93 -7.10 7.99
N SER A 234 -12.22 -6.80 8.13
CA SER A 234 -13.01 -6.21 7.04
C SER A 234 -12.47 -4.84 6.61
N ALA A 235 -12.17 -3.96 7.56
CA ALA A 235 -11.63 -2.63 7.26
C ALA A 235 -10.29 -2.71 6.49
N VAL A 236 -9.36 -3.56 6.94
CA VAL A 236 -8.06 -3.78 6.27
C VAL A 236 -8.25 -4.42 4.89
N ALA A 237 -9.19 -5.35 4.74
CA ALA A 237 -9.45 -6.01 3.47
C ALA A 237 -9.95 -5.05 2.37
N PHE A 238 -10.76 -4.06 2.72
CA PHE A 238 -11.21 -3.03 1.78
C PHE A 238 -10.21 -1.87 1.66
N ALA A 239 -9.40 -1.59 2.68
CA ALA A 239 -8.24 -0.71 2.54
C ALA A 239 -7.25 -1.27 1.51
N GLN A 240 -7.03 -2.59 1.49
CA GLN A 240 -6.20 -3.26 0.48
C GLN A 240 -6.78 -3.07 -0.93
N THR A 241 -8.09 -3.23 -1.11
CA THR A 241 -8.77 -2.95 -2.38
C THR A 241 -8.58 -1.51 -2.83
N GLY A 242 -8.73 -0.53 -1.91
CA GLY A 242 -8.49 0.88 -2.22
C GLY A 242 -7.06 1.17 -2.66
N LEU A 243 -6.06 0.55 -2.02
CA LEU A 243 -4.65 0.67 -2.42
C LEU A 243 -4.36 -0.03 -3.75
N MET A 244 -4.99 -1.18 -4.02
CA MET A 244 -4.90 -1.86 -5.30
C MET A 244 -5.54 -1.06 -6.44
N PHE A 245 -6.62 -0.34 -6.18
CA PHE A 245 -7.21 0.59 -7.15
C PHE A 245 -6.23 1.72 -7.53
N LEU A 246 -5.46 2.25 -6.57
CA LEU A 246 -4.38 3.19 -6.88
C LEU A 246 -3.28 2.53 -7.72
N MET A 247 -2.89 1.30 -7.36
CA MET A 247 -1.90 0.53 -8.12
C MET A 247 -2.33 0.30 -9.57
N ALA A 248 -3.60 -0.06 -9.80
CA ALA A 248 -4.19 -0.26 -11.13
C ALA A 248 -4.12 1.00 -12.01
N ARG A 249 -4.14 2.18 -11.38
CA ARG A 249 -4.07 3.48 -12.05
C ARG A 249 -2.68 4.10 -12.08
N THR A 250 -1.66 3.32 -11.73
CA THR A 250 -0.26 3.77 -11.75
C THR A 250 0.40 3.36 -13.06
N PRO A 251 1.03 4.29 -13.81
CA PRO A 251 1.70 3.97 -15.07
C PRO A 251 2.84 2.97 -14.90
N ASN A 252 3.06 2.14 -15.92
CA ASN A 252 4.14 1.14 -15.95
C ASN A 252 4.06 0.10 -14.80
N GLY A 253 2.91 0.00 -14.14
CA GLY A 253 2.58 -1.07 -13.20
C GLY A 253 1.95 -2.28 -13.91
N PRO A 254 1.75 -3.40 -13.20
CA PRO A 254 1.01 -4.53 -13.72
C PRO A 254 -0.48 -4.18 -13.89
N LEU A 255 -1.20 -4.97 -14.69
CA LEU A 255 -2.65 -5.05 -14.56
C LEU A 255 -3.00 -5.55 -13.16
N VAL A 256 -4.00 -4.97 -12.53
CA VAL A 256 -4.39 -5.31 -11.16
C VAL A 256 -5.85 -5.73 -11.13
N LYS A 257 -6.12 -6.94 -10.62
CA LYS A 257 -7.46 -7.50 -10.50
C LYS A 257 -7.69 -8.07 -9.11
N GLU A 258 -8.95 -8.11 -8.67
CA GLU A 258 -9.31 -8.72 -7.38
C GLU A 258 -10.59 -9.55 -7.46
N LEU A 259 -10.51 -10.78 -6.97
CA LEU A 259 -11.67 -11.62 -6.63
C LEU A 259 -11.84 -11.63 -5.12
N LYS A 260 -13.02 -11.29 -4.58
CA LYS A 260 -13.33 -11.50 -3.16
C LYS A 260 -14.48 -12.49 -2.99
N PRO A 261 -14.20 -13.71 -2.52
CA PRO A 261 -15.25 -14.62 -2.08
C PRO A 261 -16.09 -14.00 -0.95
N GLY A 262 -17.42 -14.03 -1.13
CA GLY A 262 -18.42 -13.56 -0.19
C GLY A 262 -19.16 -14.68 0.53
N ALA A 263 -18.52 -15.84 0.71
CA ALA A 263 -19.08 -17.02 1.36
C ALA A 263 -17.97 -17.79 2.09
N MET A 264 -18.31 -18.82 2.85
CA MET A 264 -17.31 -19.73 3.41
C MET A 264 -16.63 -20.48 2.27
N ILE A 265 -15.30 -20.64 2.32
CA ILE A 265 -14.57 -21.35 1.26
C ILE A 265 -14.42 -22.82 1.62
N GLY A 266 -15.25 -23.66 0.99
CA GLY A 266 -15.17 -25.12 0.97
C GLY A 266 -14.70 -25.82 2.25
N TYR A 267 -14.12 -27.00 2.08
CA TYR A 267 -13.44 -27.72 3.15
C TYR A 267 -12.33 -28.60 2.59
N ARG A 268 -11.33 -28.89 3.41
CA ARG A 268 -10.19 -29.74 3.05
C ARG A 268 -10.51 -31.22 3.23
N LYS A 269 -11.12 -31.59 4.36
CA LYS A 269 -11.52 -32.97 4.66
C LYS A 269 -12.54 -33.06 5.79
N VAL A 270 -13.33 -34.13 5.75
CA VAL A 270 -14.12 -34.60 6.90
C VAL A 270 -13.26 -35.57 7.71
N ALA A 271 -13.23 -35.43 9.03
CA ALA A 271 -12.43 -36.28 9.89
C ALA A 271 -13.08 -36.51 11.25
N TYR A 272 -12.78 -37.66 11.86
CA TYR A 272 -12.95 -37.87 13.28
C TYR A 272 -11.58 -37.70 13.95
N LYS A 273 -11.40 -36.64 14.73
CA LYS A 273 -10.10 -36.32 15.33
C LYS A 273 -10.23 -35.72 16.72
N THR A 274 -9.13 -35.76 17.47
CA THR A 274 -9.00 -34.99 18.70
C THR A 274 -9.05 -33.49 18.39
N VAL A 275 -9.99 -32.80 19.03
CA VAL A 275 -10.14 -31.35 18.95
C VAL A 275 -8.95 -30.69 19.65
N LYS A 276 -8.41 -29.63 19.04
CA LYS A 276 -7.27 -28.90 19.59
C LYS A 276 -7.64 -27.43 19.79
N LEU A 277 -7.26 -26.87 20.94
CA LEU A 277 -7.31 -25.44 21.21
C LEU A 277 -5.88 -24.91 21.29
N ARG A 278 -5.52 -23.96 20.43
CA ARG A 278 -4.16 -23.37 20.35
C ARG A 278 -3.06 -24.44 20.23
N GLY A 279 -3.31 -25.47 19.42
CA GLY A 279 -2.38 -26.57 19.17
C GLY A 279 -2.34 -27.66 20.25
N ARG A 280 -2.97 -27.43 21.42
CA ARG A 280 -3.05 -28.41 22.51
C ARG A 280 -4.34 -29.22 22.41
N PRO A 281 -4.32 -30.54 22.68
CA PRO A 281 -5.55 -31.34 22.75
C PRO A 281 -6.51 -30.78 23.80
N LEU A 282 -7.80 -30.68 23.44
CA LEU A 282 -8.85 -30.40 24.41
C LEU A 282 -9.24 -31.70 25.13
N PHE A 283 -9.63 -31.60 26.39
CA PHE A 283 -10.05 -32.74 27.20
C PHE A 283 -11.48 -32.58 27.65
N ARG A 284 -12.14 -33.72 27.83
CA ARG A 284 -13.42 -33.81 28.53
C ARG A 284 -13.13 -33.92 30.03
N TYR A 285 -13.95 -33.27 30.82
CA TYR A 285 -13.87 -33.29 32.28
C TYR A 285 -15.21 -33.75 32.83
N GLN A 286 -15.19 -34.43 33.97
CA GLN A 286 -16.40 -34.77 34.70
C GLN A 286 -17.08 -33.47 35.18
N SER A 287 -18.36 -33.31 34.90
CA SER A 287 -19.13 -32.16 35.35
C SER A 287 -19.28 -32.16 36.87
N GLN A 288 -19.20 -30.97 37.48
CA GLN A 288 -19.46 -30.76 38.90
C GLN A 288 -20.60 -29.75 39.06
N GLU A 289 -21.50 -30.00 40.00
CA GLU A 289 -22.49 -29.00 40.40
C GLU A 289 -21.82 -27.96 41.29
N GLN A 290 -21.98 -26.68 40.95
CA GLN A 290 -21.51 -25.56 41.75
C GLN A 290 -22.64 -24.56 41.98
N PRO A 291 -22.89 -24.12 43.23
CA PRO A 291 -23.90 -23.10 43.50
C PRO A 291 -23.46 -21.77 42.89
N ILE A 292 -24.42 -21.06 42.27
CA ILE A 292 -24.20 -19.71 41.74
C ILE A 292 -24.32 -18.73 42.92
N GLY A 293 -23.20 -18.17 43.37
CA GLY A 293 -23.16 -17.11 44.37
C GLY A 293 -23.08 -15.70 43.76
N ASP A 294 -22.71 -14.71 44.57
CA ASP A 294 -22.54 -13.30 44.14
C ASP A 294 -21.43 -13.09 43.10
N ARG A 295 -20.53 -14.08 42.94
CA ARG A 295 -19.42 -14.05 41.99
C ARG A 295 -19.40 -15.34 41.19
N LEU A 296 -19.32 -15.20 39.85
CA LEU A 296 -19.19 -16.32 38.92
C LEU A 296 -17.72 -16.51 38.53
N LEU A 297 -17.18 -17.70 38.82
CA LEU A 297 -15.85 -18.09 38.38
C LEU A 297 -15.89 -18.52 36.90
N LEU A 298 -15.32 -17.68 36.01
CA LEU A 298 -15.33 -17.96 34.57
C LEU A 298 -14.23 -18.94 34.12
N ARG A 299 -13.15 -19.06 34.90
CA ARG A 299 -12.01 -19.94 34.63
C ARG A 299 -11.47 -20.49 35.94
N GLY A 300 -11.69 -21.78 36.19
CA GLY A 300 -11.17 -22.49 37.36
C GLY A 300 -9.83 -23.18 37.11
N ASP A 301 -9.26 -23.76 38.16
CA ASP A 301 -8.12 -24.66 38.05
C ASP A 301 -8.59 -26.00 37.43
N GLU A 302 -8.02 -26.39 36.29
CA GLU A 302 -8.35 -27.65 35.62
C GLU A 302 -8.07 -28.87 36.52
N ASN A 303 -7.13 -28.77 37.46
CA ASN A 303 -6.82 -29.86 38.39
C ASN A 303 -7.92 -30.10 39.42
N ALA A 304 -8.86 -29.16 39.59
CA ALA A 304 -10.02 -29.33 40.43
C ALA A 304 -11.09 -30.24 39.81
N TYR A 305 -10.94 -30.61 38.53
CA TYR A 305 -11.87 -31.46 37.80
C TYR A 305 -11.24 -32.81 37.46
N GLU A 306 -12.02 -33.88 37.54
CA GLU A 306 -11.58 -35.18 37.05
C GLU A 306 -11.48 -35.13 35.52
N ARG A 307 -10.26 -35.32 35.02
CA ARG A 307 -9.99 -35.38 33.58
C ARG A 307 -10.39 -36.75 33.05
N LEU A 308 -11.32 -36.75 32.10
CA LEU A 308 -11.74 -37.95 31.39
C LEU A 308 -10.77 -38.18 30.21
N ASP A 309 -11.28 -38.24 29.00
CA ASP A 309 -10.54 -38.49 27.77
C ASP A 309 -10.28 -37.21 26.96
N LYS A 310 -9.53 -37.37 25.86
CA LYS A 310 -9.37 -36.30 24.86
C LYS A 310 -10.71 -36.07 24.18
N LEU A 311 -11.12 -34.82 24.03
CA LEU A 311 -12.32 -34.49 23.26
C LEU A 311 -12.11 -34.90 21.80
N GLN A 312 -12.85 -35.89 21.34
CA GLN A 312 -12.89 -36.33 19.94
C GLN A 312 -14.25 -36.01 19.35
N MET A 313 -14.25 -35.50 18.12
CA MET A 313 -15.49 -35.11 17.44
C MET A 313 -15.35 -35.33 15.93
N ALA A 314 -16.45 -35.75 15.30
CA ALA A 314 -16.58 -35.73 13.85
C ALA A 314 -16.82 -34.28 13.41
N GLY A 315 -16.13 -33.86 12.36
CA GLY A 315 -16.23 -32.50 11.87
C GLY A 315 -15.52 -32.29 10.55
N VAL A 316 -15.59 -31.04 10.09
CA VAL A 316 -15.14 -30.58 8.79
C VAL A 316 -13.98 -29.62 8.98
N ASP A 317 -12.85 -29.90 8.34
CA ASP A 317 -11.67 -29.05 8.34
C ASP A 317 -11.81 -27.97 7.25
N THR A 318 -12.19 -26.76 7.65
CA THR A 318 -12.45 -25.62 6.75
C THR A 318 -11.21 -24.76 6.51
N GLY A 319 -10.02 -25.30 6.77
CA GLY A 319 -8.74 -24.61 6.53
C GLY A 319 -8.48 -23.49 7.52
N GLU A 320 -8.40 -22.23 7.06
CA GLU A 320 -8.10 -21.05 7.89
C GLU A 320 -9.14 -20.86 9.01
N ASN A 321 -10.40 -21.24 8.74
CA ASN A 321 -11.51 -21.06 9.69
C ASN A 321 -11.55 -22.15 10.79
N GLY A 322 -10.73 -23.20 10.67
CA GLY A 322 -10.56 -24.23 11.70
C GLY A 322 -11.34 -25.51 11.42
N PHE A 323 -11.81 -26.14 12.49
CA PHE A 323 -12.51 -27.44 12.43
C PHE A 323 -13.89 -27.29 13.05
N PHE A 324 -14.93 -27.47 12.25
CA PHE A 324 -16.32 -27.31 12.66
C PHE A 324 -16.98 -28.66 12.93
N ALA A 325 -17.70 -28.78 14.03
CA ALA A 325 -18.57 -29.91 14.28
C ALA A 325 -19.74 -29.93 13.28
N ARG A 326 -20.44 -31.06 13.20
CA ARG A 326 -21.57 -31.24 12.26
C ARG A 326 -22.59 -30.09 12.35
N GLY A 327 -23.05 -29.76 13.56
CA GLY A 327 -24.06 -28.71 13.75
C GLY A 327 -23.57 -27.30 13.39
N GLU A 328 -22.30 -26.98 13.67
CA GLU A 328 -21.70 -25.71 13.28
C GLU A 328 -21.60 -25.60 11.75
N PHE A 329 -21.18 -26.68 11.09
CA PHE A 329 -21.09 -26.75 9.63
C PHE A 329 -22.48 -26.65 9.00
N GLU A 330 -23.46 -27.44 9.46
CA GLU A 330 -24.85 -27.38 8.99
C GLU A 330 -25.43 -25.96 9.12
N THR A 331 -25.14 -25.27 10.23
CA THR A 331 -25.65 -23.91 10.48
C THR A 331 -25.01 -22.88 9.56
N ILE A 332 -23.68 -22.90 9.39
CA ILE A 332 -23.00 -21.89 8.57
C ILE A 332 -23.29 -22.06 7.08
N THR A 333 -23.51 -23.30 6.63
CA THR A 333 -23.80 -23.62 5.22
C THR A 333 -25.28 -23.69 4.88
N HIS A 334 -26.18 -23.43 5.84
CA HIS A 334 -27.61 -23.44 5.57
C HIS A 334 -27.97 -22.36 4.54
N THR A 335 -29.02 -22.59 3.75
CA THR A 335 -29.57 -21.57 2.83
C THR A 335 -29.86 -20.26 3.58
N ASP A 336 -29.55 -19.14 2.93
CA ASP A 336 -29.65 -17.78 3.48
C ASP A 336 -28.73 -17.49 4.68
N GLN A 337 -27.80 -18.39 4.99
CA GLN A 337 -26.67 -18.10 5.87
C GLN A 337 -25.44 -17.72 5.03
N MET A 338 -24.24 -17.87 5.59
CA MET A 338 -23.00 -17.56 4.87
C MET A 338 -22.83 -18.42 3.61
N GLU A 339 -23.45 -19.61 3.59
CA GLU A 339 -23.32 -20.60 2.53
C GLU A 339 -21.84 -20.95 2.27
N PHE A 340 -21.54 -21.70 1.21
CA PHE A 340 -20.15 -21.94 0.86
C PHE A 340 -19.93 -21.99 -0.65
N ILE A 341 -18.74 -21.56 -1.05
CA ILE A 341 -18.21 -21.62 -2.41
C ILE A 341 -17.03 -22.59 -2.46
N THR A 342 -16.86 -23.29 -3.57
CA THR A 342 -15.74 -24.23 -3.72
C THR A 342 -14.46 -23.50 -4.15
N PRO A 343 -13.27 -23.96 -3.71
CA PRO A 343 -12.02 -23.41 -4.21
C PRO A 343 -11.83 -23.61 -5.72
N GLU A 344 -12.46 -24.63 -6.30
CA GLU A 344 -12.47 -24.89 -7.75
C GLU A 344 -13.21 -23.81 -8.53
N GLU A 345 -14.39 -23.35 -8.07
CA GLU A 345 -15.11 -22.23 -8.69
C GLU A 345 -14.27 -20.94 -8.65
N ILE A 346 -13.61 -20.67 -7.53
CA ILE A 346 -12.70 -19.52 -7.41
C ILE A 346 -11.53 -19.67 -8.40
N ALA A 347 -10.97 -20.87 -8.52
CA ALA A 347 -9.86 -21.14 -9.42
C ALA A 347 -10.22 -20.95 -10.90
N GLN A 348 -11.41 -21.40 -11.31
CA GLN A 348 -11.93 -21.18 -12.65
C GLN A 348 -12.06 -19.68 -12.96
N GLN A 349 -12.67 -18.90 -12.05
CA GLN A 349 -12.76 -17.45 -12.24
C GLN A 349 -11.39 -16.78 -12.28
N ALA A 350 -10.45 -17.20 -11.42
CA ALA A 350 -9.09 -16.68 -11.40
C ALA A 350 -8.39 -16.90 -12.76
N VAL A 351 -8.44 -18.10 -13.32
CA VAL A 351 -7.82 -18.42 -14.61
C VAL A 351 -8.49 -17.65 -15.75
N LEU A 352 -9.82 -17.54 -15.76
CA LEU A 352 -10.54 -16.71 -16.73
C LEU A 352 -10.08 -15.25 -16.68
N GLU A 353 -9.96 -14.67 -15.48
CA GLU A 353 -9.47 -13.30 -15.30
C GLU A 353 -8.00 -13.13 -15.73
N ILE A 354 -7.16 -14.15 -15.51
CA ILE A 354 -5.75 -14.16 -15.96
C ILE A 354 -5.66 -14.18 -17.50
N LYS A 355 -6.52 -14.98 -18.15
CA LYS A 355 -6.67 -15.06 -19.61
C LYS A 355 -7.28 -13.80 -20.23
N GLY A 356 -7.84 -12.90 -19.42
CA GLY A 356 -8.42 -11.64 -19.86
C GLY A 356 -9.93 -11.70 -20.15
N SER A 357 -10.63 -12.75 -19.71
CA SER A 357 -12.10 -12.79 -19.73
C SER A 357 -12.68 -11.75 -18.76
N ASN A 358 -13.87 -11.25 -19.08
CA ASN A 358 -14.64 -10.38 -18.19
C ASN A 358 -15.67 -11.23 -17.44
N THR A 359 -15.32 -11.70 -16.23
CA THR A 359 -16.22 -12.57 -15.45
C THR A 359 -17.33 -11.79 -14.74
N GLY A 360 -17.14 -10.49 -14.56
CA GLY A 360 -18.00 -9.65 -13.72
C GLY A 360 -17.65 -9.71 -12.22
N TYR A 361 -16.69 -10.54 -11.82
CA TYR A 361 -16.25 -10.68 -10.43
C TYR A 361 -14.98 -9.88 -10.09
N ASP A 362 -14.33 -9.25 -11.07
CA ASP A 362 -13.22 -8.34 -10.80
C ASP A 362 -13.70 -7.05 -10.11
N ILE A 363 -13.40 -6.95 -8.82
CA ILE A 363 -13.82 -5.84 -7.98
C ILE A 363 -13.14 -4.53 -8.38
N ILE A 364 -11.90 -4.59 -8.88
CA ILE A 364 -11.19 -3.38 -9.31
C ILE A 364 -11.90 -2.77 -10.51
N ALA A 365 -12.28 -3.58 -11.50
CA ALA A 365 -13.11 -3.14 -12.62
C ALA A 365 -14.50 -2.66 -12.16
N GLY A 366 -15.12 -3.34 -11.20
CA GLY A 366 -16.41 -2.92 -10.63
C GLY A 366 -16.35 -1.54 -9.96
N ILE A 367 -15.29 -1.26 -9.21
CA ILE A 367 -15.06 0.06 -8.59
C ILE A 367 -14.76 1.10 -9.68
N ASP A 368 -13.84 0.80 -10.60
CA ASP A 368 -13.40 1.76 -11.63
C ASP A 368 -14.56 2.22 -12.53
N SER A 369 -15.47 1.31 -12.85
CA SER A 369 -16.68 1.62 -13.65
C SER A 369 -17.73 2.43 -12.89
N SER A 370 -17.74 2.35 -11.55
CA SER A 370 -18.75 2.98 -10.70
C SER A 370 -18.38 4.38 -10.20
N ILE A 371 -17.13 4.83 -10.38
CA ILE A 371 -16.72 6.17 -9.93
C ILE A 371 -17.20 7.29 -10.87
N LEU A 372 -17.51 8.44 -10.29
CA LEU A 372 -17.79 9.66 -11.05
C LEU A 372 -16.52 10.22 -11.68
N ASN A 373 -16.55 10.43 -12.99
CA ASN A 373 -15.45 11.00 -13.76
C ASN A 373 -15.70 12.48 -14.09
N PRO A 374 -14.65 13.24 -14.47
CA PRO A 374 -14.76 14.56 -15.08
C PRO A 374 -15.89 14.64 -16.10
N SER A 375 -16.75 15.65 -15.94
CA SER A 375 -17.89 15.88 -16.82
C SER A 375 -17.59 16.98 -17.83
N TYR A 376 -18.28 16.90 -18.97
CA TYR A 376 -18.23 17.97 -19.98
C TYR A 376 -18.60 19.34 -19.38
N ARG A 377 -19.66 19.39 -18.56
CA ARG A 377 -20.10 20.62 -17.88
C ARG A 377 -18.99 21.23 -17.01
N ALA A 378 -18.24 20.42 -16.27
CA ALA A 378 -17.11 20.92 -15.49
C ALA A 378 -16.00 21.49 -16.39
N GLY A 379 -15.74 20.87 -17.54
CA GLY A 379 -14.81 21.38 -18.55
C GLY A 379 -15.21 22.75 -19.10
N VAL A 380 -16.50 23.00 -19.33
CA VAL A 380 -17.01 24.32 -19.77
C VAL A 380 -16.86 25.37 -18.65
N LEU A 381 -17.26 25.05 -17.42
CA LEU A 381 -17.17 25.96 -16.28
C LEU A 381 -15.73 26.35 -15.93
N ARG A 382 -14.75 25.52 -16.29
CA ARG A 382 -13.32 25.80 -16.11
C ARG A 382 -12.93 27.14 -16.74
N GLN A 383 -13.35 27.42 -17.98
CA GLN A 383 -12.95 28.65 -18.66
C GLN A 383 -13.53 29.88 -17.94
N THR A 384 -14.80 29.83 -17.57
CA THR A 384 -15.45 30.90 -16.81
C THR A 384 -14.75 31.20 -15.48
N ALA A 385 -14.27 30.17 -14.78
CA ALA A 385 -13.51 30.35 -13.54
C ALA A 385 -12.14 31.00 -13.80
N LEU A 386 -11.41 30.56 -14.82
CA LEU A 386 -10.11 31.14 -15.19
C LEU A 386 -10.23 32.60 -15.64
N ASP A 387 -11.23 32.92 -16.46
CA ASP A 387 -11.47 34.31 -16.90
C ASP A 387 -11.76 35.23 -15.72
N LYS A 388 -12.51 34.74 -14.72
CA LYS A 388 -12.78 35.49 -13.49
C LYS A 388 -11.52 35.68 -12.64
N LEU A 389 -10.67 34.66 -12.53
CA LEU A 389 -9.39 34.78 -11.82
C LEU A 389 -8.47 35.81 -12.49
N ALA A 390 -8.35 35.77 -13.81
CA ALA A 390 -7.53 36.71 -14.56
C ALA A 390 -7.97 38.17 -14.36
N ARG A 391 -9.29 38.44 -14.32
CA ARG A 391 -9.82 39.78 -14.02
C ARG A 391 -9.47 40.23 -12.61
N ILE A 392 -9.57 39.34 -11.62
CA ILE A 392 -9.21 39.66 -10.22
C ILE A 392 -7.71 39.94 -10.09
N GLU A 393 -6.86 39.17 -10.77
CA GLU A 393 -5.41 39.44 -10.80
C GLU A 393 -5.10 40.82 -11.39
N GLU A 394 -5.76 41.19 -12.49
CA GLU A 394 -5.62 42.50 -13.13
C GLU A 394 -6.10 43.63 -12.22
N GLU A 395 -7.28 43.49 -11.60
CA GLU A 395 -7.85 44.49 -10.68
C GLU A 395 -7.00 44.70 -9.42
N THR A 396 -6.32 43.66 -8.93
CA THR A 396 -5.53 43.69 -7.69
C THR A 396 -4.04 43.92 -7.91
N GLY A 397 -3.56 43.82 -9.15
CA GLY A 397 -2.12 43.83 -9.46
C GLY A 397 -1.36 42.69 -8.79
N SER A 398 -2.04 41.58 -8.47
CA SER A 398 -1.46 40.44 -7.74
C SER A 398 -1.07 39.28 -8.66
N HIS A 399 -0.26 38.35 -8.14
CA HIS A 399 0.15 37.14 -8.86
C HIS A 399 -0.45 35.89 -8.21
N SER A 400 -1.47 35.29 -8.83
CA SER A 400 -2.12 34.06 -8.39
C SER A 400 -1.39 32.83 -8.95
N VAL A 401 -0.28 32.46 -8.30
CA VAL A 401 0.61 31.39 -8.78
C VAL A 401 0.39 30.09 -8.00
N ALA A 402 0.72 30.06 -6.71
CA ALA A 402 0.53 28.88 -5.87
C ALA A 402 0.47 29.26 -4.38
N LEU A 403 -0.25 28.44 -3.59
CA LEU A 403 -0.36 28.58 -2.13
C LEU A 403 0.32 27.44 -1.36
N GLY A 404 0.88 26.43 -2.05
CA GLY A 404 1.45 25.25 -1.42
C GLY A 404 0.43 24.24 -0.88
N GLN A 405 -0.83 24.29 -1.31
CA GLN A 405 -1.92 23.45 -0.78
C GLN A 405 -2.34 22.27 -1.69
N LEU A 406 -2.08 22.35 -3.01
CA LEU A 406 -2.69 21.42 -3.98
C LEU A 406 -1.88 20.14 -4.21
N GLY A 407 -0.56 20.17 -4.04
CA GLY A 407 0.31 19.07 -4.45
C GLY A 407 1.66 19.10 -3.74
N PRO A 408 2.60 18.22 -4.13
CA PRO A 408 3.92 18.20 -3.52
C PRO A 408 4.58 19.60 -3.63
N PRO A 409 5.52 19.96 -2.75
CA PRO A 409 6.23 21.23 -2.84
C PRO A 409 6.82 21.52 -4.23
N GLU A 410 7.13 20.48 -4.99
CA GLU A 410 7.53 20.52 -6.40
C GLU A 410 6.52 21.24 -7.32
N LEU A 411 5.21 21.06 -7.12
CA LEU A 411 4.18 21.75 -7.91
C LEU A 411 4.33 23.26 -7.78
N SER A 412 4.40 23.77 -6.55
CA SER A 412 4.54 25.20 -6.30
C SER A 412 5.86 25.72 -6.85
N LYS A 413 6.97 24.96 -6.70
CA LYS A 413 8.28 25.29 -7.28
C LYS A 413 8.16 25.48 -8.78
N LEU A 414 7.64 24.49 -9.50
CA LEU A 414 7.51 24.52 -10.95
C LEU A 414 6.61 25.66 -11.42
N LEU A 415 5.51 25.95 -10.69
CA LEU A 415 4.63 27.06 -11.00
C LEU A 415 5.33 28.42 -10.85
N PHE A 416 6.12 28.64 -9.79
CA PHE A 416 6.86 29.89 -9.61
C PHE A 416 8.03 30.03 -10.59
N GLU A 417 8.75 28.95 -10.88
CA GLU A 417 9.81 28.97 -11.91
C GLU A 417 9.24 29.29 -13.30
N ALA A 418 8.12 28.66 -13.68
CA ALA A 418 7.42 28.98 -14.92
C ALA A 418 6.88 30.42 -14.91
N HIS A 419 6.40 30.93 -13.77
CA HIS A 419 5.91 32.30 -13.64
C HIS A 419 7.03 33.33 -13.82
N LEU A 420 8.21 33.10 -13.24
CA LEU A 420 9.39 33.95 -13.43
C LEU A 420 9.81 34.02 -14.90
N LEU A 421 9.80 32.87 -15.58
CA LEU A 421 10.07 32.79 -17.02
C LEU A 421 8.98 33.51 -17.83
N LYS A 422 7.70 33.39 -17.45
CA LYS A 422 6.57 34.11 -18.08
C LYS A 422 6.77 35.62 -17.99
N LEU A 423 7.08 36.15 -16.81
CA LEU A 423 7.21 37.60 -16.59
C LEU A 423 8.39 38.21 -17.36
N ASN A 424 9.51 37.49 -17.48
CA ASN A 424 10.74 38.05 -18.07
C ASN A 424 10.88 37.76 -19.58
N TYR A 425 10.29 36.67 -20.08
CA TYR A 425 10.47 36.23 -21.47
C TYR A 425 9.15 36.06 -22.23
N GLY A 426 8.05 35.68 -21.55
CA GLY A 426 6.70 35.58 -22.14
C GLY A 426 6.43 34.32 -22.97
N THR A 427 7.36 33.93 -23.84
CA THR A 427 7.22 32.77 -24.75
C THR A 427 8.31 31.73 -24.56
N LEU A 428 8.08 30.50 -25.02
CA LEU A 428 9.04 29.39 -24.92
C LEU A 428 10.30 29.67 -25.75
N GLU A 429 10.13 30.25 -26.94
CA GLU A 429 11.21 30.56 -27.88
C GLU A 429 12.21 31.57 -27.30
N ARG A 430 11.72 32.67 -26.69
CA ARG A 430 12.60 33.69 -26.08
C ARG A 430 13.42 33.13 -24.91
N VAL A 431 12.86 32.18 -24.16
CA VAL A 431 13.60 31.48 -23.12
C VAL A 431 14.72 30.64 -23.75
N LEU A 432 14.45 29.93 -24.85
CA LEU A 432 15.45 29.10 -25.54
C LEU A 432 16.56 29.89 -26.24
N GLU A 433 16.25 31.10 -26.73
CA GLU A 433 17.23 32.01 -27.32
C GLU A 433 18.21 32.59 -26.29
N THR A 434 17.86 32.55 -25.00
CA THR A 434 18.66 33.13 -23.92
C THR A 434 19.51 32.05 -23.23
N PRO A 435 20.84 32.25 -23.05
CA PRO A 435 21.68 31.30 -22.33
C PRO A 435 21.23 31.05 -20.87
N PRO A 436 21.28 29.80 -20.35
CA PRO A 436 20.85 29.48 -18.98
C PRO A 436 21.53 30.29 -17.86
N ALA A 437 22.79 30.69 -18.06
CA ALA A 437 23.51 31.54 -17.10
C ALA A 437 22.98 32.97 -17.08
N GLU A 438 22.54 33.48 -18.23
CA GLU A 438 21.92 34.79 -18.33
C GLU A 438 20.52 34.78 -17.73
N ILE A 439 19.72 33.74 -18.00
CA ILE A 439 18.40 33.54 -17.34
C ILE A 439 18.55 33.53 -15.83
N SER A 440 19.51 32.77 -15.31
CA SER A 440 19.81 32.69 -13.88
C SER A 440 20.06 34.05 -13.24
N ARG A 441 20.94 34.87 -13.85
CA ARG A 441 21.23 36.22 -13.36
C ARG A 441 20.02 37.15 -13.47
N THR A 442 19.37 37.18 -14.63
CA THR A 442 18.22 38.06 -14.89
C THR A 442 17.07 37.78 -13.92
N LEU A 443 16.72 36.51 -13.70
CA LEU A 443 15.66 36.15 -12.77
C LEU A 443 16.03 36.42 -11.30
N TYR A 444 17.31 36.27 -10.94
CA TYR A 444 17.78 36.63 -9.60
C TYR A 444 17.72 38.14 -9.35
N ASP A 445 18.17 38.96 -10.32
CA ASP A 445 18.07 40.42 -10.22
C ASP A 445 16.61 40.88 -10.18
N PHE A 446 15.73 40.24 -10.96
CA PHE A 446 14.30 40.51 -10.96
C PHE A 446 13.66 40.20 -9.60
N ILE A 447 13.90 39.01 -9.02
CA ILE A 447 13.27 38.62 -7.75
C ILE A 447 13.80 39.41 -6.54
N LEU A 448 15.00 39.97 -6.63
CA LEU A 448 15.51 40.90 -5.63
C LEU A 448 14.79 42.25 -5.67
N ARG A 449 14.32 42.70 -6.85
CA ARG A 449 13.56 43.95 -7.02
C ARG A 449 12.07 43.77 -6.72
N GLU A 450 11.50 42.63 -7.11
CA GLU A 450 10.09 42.30 -6.89
C GLU A 450 9.83 41.74 -5.49
N GLU A 451 9.82 42.63 -4.50
CA GLU A 451 9.67 42.27 -3.09
C GLU A 451 8.38 41.49 -2.79
N ASN A 452 7.23 41.90 -3.35
CA ASN A 452 5.95 41.24 -3.11
C ASN A 452 5.96 39.78 -3.58
N LEU A 453 6.53 39.51 -4.77
CA LEU A 453 6.63 38.15 -5.28
C LEU A 453 7.61 37.30 -4.46
N ARG A 454 8.78 37.84 -4.13
CA ARG A 454 9.79 37.17 -3.30
C ARG A 454 9.24 36.79 -1.92
N THR A 455 8.58 37.73 -1.25
CA THR A 455 8.01 37.52 0.08
C THR A 455 6.83 36.56 0.05
N THR A 456 6.02 36.58 -1.01
CA THR A 456 4.94 35.59 -1.22
C THR A 456 5.49 34.17 -1.33
N ILE A 457 6.48 33.94 -2.20
CA ILE A 457 7.12 32.62 -2.41
C ILE A 457 7.68 32.08 -1.09
N THR A 458 8.43 32.92 -0.36
CA THR A 458 9.09 32.52 0.88
C THR A 458 8.12 32.30 2.04
N SER A 459 7.00 33.02 2.09
CA SER A 459 5.98 32.90 3.16
C SER A 459 5.19 31.59 3.09
N ILE A 460 4.97 31.06 1.90
CA ILE A 460 4.30 29.76 1.71
C ILE A 460 5.24 28.56 1.96
N GLY A 461 6.49 28.81 2.36
CA GLY A 461 7.48 27.79 2.72
C GLY A 461 8.35 27.30 1.57
N LEU A 462 8.39 28.02 0.45
CA LEU A 462 9.30 27.74 -0.66
C LEU A 462 10.51 28.68 -0.61
N PRO A 463 11.71 28.17 -0.32
CA PRO A 463 12.88 29.02 -0.40
C PRO A 463 13.36 29.18 -1.86
N ILE A 464 14.12 30.25 -2.10
CA ILE A 464 14.70 30.57 -3.41
C ILE A 464 16.22 30.40 -3.32
N LEU A 465 16.76 29.46 -4.10
CA LEU A 465 18.18 29.16 -4.15
C LEU A 465 18.87 30.11 -5.14
N ALA A 466 19.89 30.83 -4.66
CA ALA A 466 20.64 31.79 -5.47
C ALA A 466 21.46 31.12 -6.58
N PRO A 467 21.87 31.85 -7.64
CA PRO A 467 22.66 31.33 -8.75
C PRO A 467 23.92 30.56 -8.38
N GLY A 468 24.60 30.96 -7.29
CA GLY A 468 25.80 30.31 -6.76
C GLY A 468 25.55 29.00 -6.02
N GLY A 469 24.30 28.72 -5.63
CA GLY A 469 23.94 27.54 -4.82
C GLY A 469 24.38 27.61 -3.36
N ASP A 470 24.92 28.75 -2.92
CA ASP A 470 25.51 29.01 -1.61
C ASP A 470 24.61 29.85 -0.68
N CYS A 471 23.55 30.46 -1.23
CA CYS A 471 22.66 31.35 -0.50
C CYS A 471 21.18 31.03 -0.77
N LEU A 472 20.35 31.16 0.27
CA LEU A 472 18.93 30.84 0.25
C LEU A 472 18.10 32.03 0.73
N LEU A 473 17.21 32.55 -0.11
CA LEU A 473 16.17 33.48 0.33
C LEU A 473 15.03 32.64 0.92
N ARG A 474 14.77 32.79 2.22
CA ARG A 474 13.80 31.95 2.95
C ARG A 474 12.86 32.74 3.85
N GLY A 475 11.69 32.16 4.07
CA GLY A 475 10.74 32.61 5.08
C GLY A 475 10.93 31.90 6.43
N PRO A 476 9.97 32.04 7.36
CA PRO A 476 10.07 31.43 8.69
C PRO A 476 9.98 29.90 8.66
N ARG A 477 9.38 29.32 7.63
CA ARG A 477 9.22 27.88 7.45
C ARG A 477 9.77 27.43 6.09
N LEU A 478 10.20 26.18 6.01
CA LEU A 478 10.57 25.49 4.76
C LEU A 478 9.71 24.23 4.65
N ASN A 479 9.10 24.00 3.49
CA ASN A 479 8.31 22.79 3.25
C ASN A 479 9.21 21.60 2.89
N ILE A 480 10.37 21.87 2.28
CA ILE A 480 11.42 20.89 1.99
C ILE A 480 12.70 21.33 2.71
N PRO A 481 13.36 20.43 3.47
CA PRO A 481 13.02 19.01 3.66
C PRO A 481 11.78 18.76 4.53
N GLU A 482 11.05 17.69 4.20
CA GLU A 482 10.02 17.14 5.08
C GLU A 482 10.71 16.50 6.28
N SER A 483 10.64 17.16 7.43
CA SER A 483 11.24 16.69 8.67
C SER A 483 10.35 17.01 9.85
N ILE A 484 10.25 16.07 10.80
CA ILE A 484 9.65 16.33 12.12
C ILE A 484 10.63 17.08 13.04
N TYR A 485 11.91 17.13 12.66
CA TYR A 485 12.97 17.83 13.40
C TYR A 485 13.07 19.28 12.93
N ARG A 486 13.40 20.17 13.88
CA ARG A 486 13.55 21.62 13.61
C ARG A 486 14.75 21.94 12.73
N GLU A 487 15.77 21.10 12.78
CA GLU A 487 17.04 21.26 12.07
C GLU A 487 17.44 19.93 11.46
N VAL A 488 18.13 20.00 10.32
CA VAL A 488 18.69 18.83 9.61
C VAL A 488 20.09 19.16 9.13
N GLU A 489 20.95 18.15 9.08
CA GLU A 489 22.29 18.27 8.52
C GLU A 489 22.26 18.52 7.01
N THR A 490 23.11 19.41 6.53
CA THR A 490 23.19 19.81 5.12
C THR A 490 24.50 19.34 4.49
N ASP A 491 24.40 18.81 3.28
CA ASP A 491 25.54 18.55 2.40
C ASP A 491 25.15 18.86 0.94
N PRO A 492 26.11 18.99 0.00
CA PRO A 492 25.81 19.35 -1.39
C PRO A 492 24.81 18.40 -2.08
N ILE A 493 24.85 17.10 -1.78
CA ILE A 493 23.95 16.09 -2.36
C ILE A 493 22.53 16.31 -1.84
N ARG A 494 22.38 16.56 -0.53
CA ARG A 494 21.08 16.87 0.08
C ARG A 494 20.50 18.18 -0.43
N ILE A 495 21.33 19.22 -0.56
CA ILE A 495 20.91 20.51 -1.11
C ILE A 495 20.39 20.34 -2.54
N ASP A 496 21.10 19.59 -3.37
CA ASP A 496 20.63 19.28 -4.73
C ASP A 496 19.30 18.54 -4.71
N ALA A 497 19.16 17.50 -3.88
CA ALA A 497 17.92 16.74 -3.75
C ALA A 497 16.75 17.62 -3.28
N TRP A 498 16.97 18.51 -2.31
CA TRP A 498 15.95 19.44 -1.82
C TRP A 498 15.59 20.51 -2.84
N ALA A 499 16.59 21.03 -3.56
CA ALA A 499 16.38 22.01 -4.61
C ALA A 499 15.56 21.43 -5.76
N THR A 500 15.86 20.20 -6.19
CA THR A 500 15.04 19.47 -7.17
C THR A 500 13.61 19.27 -6.67
N LYS A 501 13.43 18.88 -5.40
CA LYS A 501 12.13 18.49 -4.84
C LYS A 501 11.19 19.66 -4.52
N GLY A 502 11.68 20.86 -4.19
CA GLY A 502 10.74 21.91 -3.78
C GLY A 502 11.27 23.30 -3.49
N TRP A 503 12.53 23.61 -3.79
CA TRP A 503 13.03 24.98 -3.71
C TRP A 503 12.97 25.64 -5.08
N VAL A 504 12.61 26.92 -5.17
CA VAL A 504 12.72 27.66 -6.43
C VAL A 504 14.21 27.79 -6.76
N ASP A 505 14.66 27.08 -7.80
CA ASP A 505 16.07 26.91 -8.11
C ASP A 505 16.49 27.86 -9.23
N LEU A 506 17.22 28.92 -8.87
CA LEU A 506 17.70 29.91 -9.82
C LEU A 506 19.11 29.61 -10.34
N ARG A 507 19.64 28.40 -10.13
CA ARG A 507 20.96 28.03 -10.67
C ARG A 507 20.88 27.77 -12.18
N PRO A 508 21.98 28.01 -12.93
CA PRO A 508 22.01 27.70 -14.37
C PRO A 508 21.72 26.23 -14.71
N THR A 509 21.96 25.30 -13.78
CA THR A 509 21.62 23.88 -13.92
C THR A 509 20.13 23.66 -14.10
N ASN A 510 19.29 24.33 -13.31
CA ASN A 510 17.83 24.20 -13.40
C ASN A 510 17.30 24.76 -14.72
N PHE A 511 17.86 25.88 -15.21
CA PHE A 511 17.43 26.45 -16.50
C PHE A 511 17.84 25.62 -17.71
N ARG A 512 18.89 24.78 -17.60
CA ARG A 512 19.15 23.73 -18.60
C ARG A 512 18.03 22.69 -18.64
N ALA A 513 17.48 22.31 -17.49
CA ALA A 513 16.32 21.42 -17.44
C ALA A 513 15.07 22.09 -18.04
N TRP A 514 14.83 23.37 -17.75
CA TRP A 514 13.76 24.15 -18.39
C TRP A 514 13.92 24.29 -19.90
N HIS A 515 15.13 24.53 -20.41
CA HIS A 515 15.43 24.48 -21.85
C HIS A 515 15.02 23.13 -22.45
N SER A 516 15.44 22.02 -21.84
CA SER A 516 15.08 20.67 -22.32
C SER A 516 13.56 20.45 -22.35
N ARG A 517 12.83 20.91 -21.32
CA ARG A 517 11.36 20.85 -21.26
C ARG A 517 10.71 21.66 -22.39
N PHE A 518 11.12 22.91 -22.58
CA PHE A 518 10.55 23.79 -23.61
C PHE A 518 10.90 23.35 -25.03
N GLU A 519 12.09 22.81 -25.27
CA GLU A 519 12.43 22.15 -26.54
C GLU A 519 11.48 20.99 -26.84
N ARG A 520 11.22 20.12 -25.86
CA ARG A 520 10.27 19.00 -26.03
C ARG A 520 8.87 19.51 -26.35
N MET A 521 8.41 20.56 -25.67
CA MET A 521 7.11 21.20 -25.94
C MET A 521 7.04 21.75 -27.38
N LEU A 522 8.02 22.54 -27.82
CA LEU A 522 8.03 23.12 -29.17
C LEU A 522 8.12 22.08 -30.29
N ARG A 523 8.94 21.03 -30.11
CA ARG A 523 9.06 19.95 -31.10
C ARG A 523 7.71 19.27 -31.37
N THR A 524 6.86 19.13 -30.35
CA THR A 524 5.53 18.51 -30.51
C THR A 524 4.51 19.43 -31.17
N LYS A 525 4.64 20.76 -31.02
CA LYS A 525 3.81 21.76 -31.70
C LYS A 525 4.00 21.74 -33.22
N HIS A 526 5.21 21.50 -33.72
CA HIS A 526 5.46 21.38 -35.17
C HIS A 526 4.78 20.15 -35.81
N MET A 527 4.51 19.09 -35.04
CA MET A 527 3.83 17.89 -35.56
C MET A 527 2.32 18.10 -35.78
N LEU A 528 1.74 19.12 -35.12
CA LEU A 528 0.33 19.49 -35.22
C LEU A 528 -0.05 20.00 -36.61
N HIS A 529 0.78 20.89 -37.14
CA HIS A 529 0.57 21.49 -38.46
C HIS A 529 0.73 20.49 -39.62
N THR A 530 1.37 19.34 -39.39
CA THR A 530 1.68 18.36 -40.44
C THR A 530 0.83 17.10 -40.40
N ARG A 531 0.19 16.77 -39.27
CA ARG A 531 -0.53 15.50 -39.08
C ARG A 531 -2.01 15.62 -38.62
N GLY A 532 -2.55 16.84 -38.51
CA GLY A 532 -3.98 17.04 -38.21
C GLY A 532 -4.38 16.59 -36.80
N THR A 533 -5.65 16.27 -36.55
CA THR A 533 -6.19 16.02 -35.20
C THR A 533 -5.58 14.82 -34.47
N SER A 534 -5.03 13.83 -35.19
CA SER A 534 -4.37 12.63 -34.63
C SER A 534 -3.00 12.91 -34.00
N SER A 535 -2.47 14.13 -34.18
CA SER A 535 -1.19 14.58 -33.63
C SER A 535 -1.30 15.22 -32.24
N VAL A 536 -2.52 15.50 -31.79
CA VAL A 536 -2.79 16.00 -30.43
C VAL A 536 -2.70 14.83 -29.47
N THR A 537 -1.62 14.80 -28.71
CA THR A 537 -1.38 13.78 -27.68
C THR A 537 -1.09 14.48 -26.35
N MET A 538 -0.91 13.70 -25.27
CA MET A 538 -0.50 14.26 -23.97
C MET A 538 0.88 14.96 -24.02
N LYS A 539 1.68 14.67 -25.06
CA LYS A 539 2.98 15.32 -25.29
C LYS A 539 2.85 16.70 -25.92
N THR A 540 1.66 17.07 -26.40
CA THR A 540 1.46 18.28 -27.20
C THR A 540 1.18 19.48 -26.30
N TYR A 541 2.01 20.53 -26.41
CA TYR A 541 1.74 21.84 -25.80
C TYR A 541 1.15 22.78 -26.87
N LEU A 542 -0.05 23.29 -26.61
CA LEU A 542 -0.83 24.10 -27.56
C LEU A 542 -0.58 25.62 -27.45
N PRO A 543 -0.45 26.22 -26.26
CA PRO A 543 -0.26 27.66 -26.15
C PRO A 543 1.05 28.14 -26.80
N GLU A 544 1.07 29.40 -27.26
CA GLU A 544 2.31 30.06 -27.69
C GLU A 544 3.00 30.78 -26.53
N THR A 545 2.21 31.24 -25.57
CA THR A 545 2.65 31.87 -24.33
C THR A 545 2.96 30.83 -23.26
N ILE A 546 3.73 31.24 -22.25
CA ILE A 546 3.93 30.45 -21.03
C ILE A 546 2.66 30.53 -20.18
N GLU A 547 1.80 29.52 -20.27
CA GLU A 547 0.66 29.34 -19.37
C GLU A 547 1.07 28.42 -18.23
N ILE A 548 1.38 29.00 -17.07
CA ILE A 548 2.04 28.31 -15.94
C ILE A 548 1.34 26.98 -15.59
N GLY A 549 0.01 26.95 -15.53
CA GLY A 549 -0.74 25.74 -15.23
C GLY A 549 -0.66 24.67 -16.32
N ALA A 550 -0.63 25.08 -17.61
CA ALA A 550 -0.50 24.16 -18.73
C ALA A 550 0.93 23.59 -18.85
N VAL A 551 1.94 24.44 -18.61
CA VAL A 551 3.35 24.05 -18.58
C VAL A 551 3.59 23.00 -17.49
N VAL A 552 3.15 23.26 -16.26
CA VAL A 552 3.36 22.32 -15.15
C VAL A 552 2.52 21.05 -15.30
N ALA A 553 1.28 21.15 -15.80
CA ALA A 553 0.50 19.96 -16.13
C ALA A 553 1.17 19.10 -17.22
N TRP A 554 1.82 19.72 -18.21
CA TRP A 554 2.60 18.99 -19.21
C TRP A 554 3.79 18.27 -18.57
N VAL A 555 4.51 18.91 -17.63
CA VAL A 555 5.62 18.29 -16.89
C VAL A 555 5.13 17.04 -16.17
N PHE A 556 4.07 17.14 -15.36
CA PHE A 556 3.52 15.99 -14.64
C PHE A 556 3.05 14.86 -15.57
N ASN A 557 2.40 15.20 -16.69
CA ASN A 557 1.97 14.18 -17.66
C ASN A 557 3.15 13.44 -18.33
N ASN A 558 4.28 14.11 -18.54
CA ASN A 558 5.35 13.64 -19.43
C ASN A 558 6.68 13.30 -18.74
N GLU A 559 6.85 13.67 -17.47
CA GLU A 559 8.00 13.31 -16.62
C GLU A 559 7.55 12.29 -15.55
N ASP A 560 6.42 12.53 -14.88
CA ASP A 560 5.94 11.67 -13.78
C ASP A 560 4.92 10.62 -14.21
N GLY A 561 4.37 10.74 -15.42
CA GLY A 561 3.23 9.94 -15.85
C GLY A 561 1.96 10.22 -15.03
N GLY A 562 1.85 11.40 -14.42
CA GLY A 562 0.75 11.83 -13.55
C GLY A 562 -0.60 12.08 -14.24
N TYR A 563 -0.82 11.47 -15.41
CA TYR A 563 -2.11 11.53 -16.11
C TYR A 563 -3.04 10.43 -15.62
N ARG A 564 -4.35 10.64 -15.79
CA ARG A 564 -5.35 9.64 -15.43
C ARG A 564 -5.27 8.43 -16.36
N ILE A 565 -4.95 7.27 -15.79
CA ILE A 565 -5.05 5.97 -16.44
C ILE A 565 -6.46 5.39 -16.27
N LYS A 566 -6.90 4.65 -17.29
CA LYS A 566 -8.09 3.80 -17.30
C LYS A 566 -7.74 2.45 -17.87
#